data_AF-A0A1J4W809-F1
#
_entry.id   AF-A0A1J4W809-F1
#
_cell.length_a   1.000
_cell.length_b   1.000
_cell.length_c   1.000
_cell.angle_alpha   90.00
_cell.angle_beta   90.00
_cell.angle_gamma   90.00
#
_symmetry.space_group_name_H-M   'P 1'
#
loop_
_entity.id
_entity.type
_entity.pdbx_description
1 polymer ?
#
loop_
_entity_poly.entity_id
_entity_poly.type
_entity_poly.pdbx_seq_one_letter_code
_entity_poly.pdbx_strand_id
1 'polypeptide(L)'
;MNLKQFLKPDWRKIAIFIILSILFLSFRHSISFGELIFSVRGLPLPIETSDFSWRYGHPRLILCLIIDLLFWYFISCLILYVYNKLKK
;
A
#
# COMPACT_ATOMS: atom_id res chain seq x y z
N MET A 1 -23.53 3.71 -5.47
CA MET A 1 -22.45 4.60 -5.95
C MET A 1 -21.88 3.97 -7.21
N ASN A 2 -21.76 4.71 -8.30
CA ASN A 2 -21.35 4.14 -9.59
C ASN A 2 -19.83 3.86 -9.60
N LEU A 3 -19.35 2.78 -10.24
CA LEU A 3 -17.92 2.41 -10.24
C LEU A 3 -17.01 3.55 -10.71
N LYS A 4 -17.48 4.32 -11.71
CA LYS A 4 -16.78 5.52 -12.21
C LYS A 4 -16.63 6.62 -11.15
N GLN A 5 -17.60 6.80 -10.26
CA GLN A 5 -17.52 7.76 -9.15
C GLN A 5 -16.65 7.22 -8.00
N PHE A 6 -16.63 5.91 -7.82
CA PHE A 6 -15.77 5.26 -6.83
C PHE A 6 -14.29 5.42 -7.17
N LEU A 7 -13.92 5.24 -8.44
CA LEU A 7 -12.54 5.38 -8.92
C LEU A 7 -12.10 6.82 -9.20
N LYS A 8 -13.01 7.80 -9.21
CA LYS A 8 -12.65 9.20 -9.49
C LYS A 8 -11.69 9.71 -8.40
N PRO A 9 -10.52 10.28 -8.76
CA PRO A 9 -9.62 10.85 -7.78
C PRO A 9 -10.28 12.07 -7.12
N ASP A 10 -10.50 11.97 -5.82
CA ASP A 10 -11.02 13.05 -4.97
C ASP A 10 -9.95 13.41 -3.94
N TRP A 11 -9.83 14.69 -3.60
CA TRP A 11 -8.85 15.16 -2.59
C TRP A 11 -8.96 14.43 -1.25
N ARG A 12 -10.17 14.00 -0.85
CA ARG A 12 -10.39 13.19 0.36
C ARG A 12 -9.73 11.81 0.28
N LYS A 13 -9.79 11.16 -0.89
CA LYS A 13 -9.14 9.85 -1.14
C LYS A 13 -7.63 10.01 -1.11
N ILE A 14 -7.11 11.08 -1.73
CA ILE A 14 -5.69 11.40 -1.76
C ILE A 14 -5.15 11.68 -0.35
N ALA A 15 -5.89 12.45 0.47
CA ALA A 15 -5.48 12.73 1.84
C ALA A 15 -5.41 11.45 2.70
N ILE A 16 -6.42 10.59 2.62
CA ILE A 16 -6.43 9.30 3.34
C ILE A 16 -5.30 8.41 2.85
N PHE A 17 -5.07 8.36 1.53
CA PHE A 17 -3.97 7.63 0.93
C PHE A 17 -2.61 8.08 1.48
N ILE A 18 -2.34 9.39 1.54
CA ILE A 18 -1.08 9.93 2.07
C ILE A 18 -0.92 9.58 3.56
N ILE A 19 -1.96 9.77 4.36
CA ILE A 19 -1.92 9.48 5.81
C ILE A 19 -1.62 8.00 6.06
N LEU A 20 -2.32 7.10 5.35
CA LEU A 20 -2.07 5.67 5.43
C LEU A 20 -0.66 5.34 4.97
N SER A 21 -0.22 5.89 3.83
CA SER A 21 1.11 5.62 3.31
C SER A 21 2.21 6.00 4.32
N ILE A 22 2.09 7.16 4.99
CA ILE A 22 3.05 7.61 6.01
C ILE A 22 3.03 6.70 7.25
N LEU A 23 1.84 6.36 7.74
CA LEU A 23 1.68 5.47 8.89
C LEU A 23 2.34 4.11 8.61
N PHE A 24 2.03 3.51 7.47
CA PHE A 24 2.53 2.17 7.12
C PHE A 24 3.99 2.15 6.67
N LEU A 25 4.54 3.25 6.16
CA LEU A 25 5.98 3.39 5.92
C LEU A 25 6.78 3.40 7.24
N SER A 26 6.16 3.87 8.32
CA SER A 26 6.77 3.94 9.65
C SER A 26 6.81 2.58 10.36
N PHE A 27 5.93 1.64 9.97
CA PHE A 27 5.95 0.28 10.50
C PHE A 27 6.96 -0.58 9.76
N ARG A 28 7.95 -1.08 10.52
CA ARG A 28 8.90 -2.09 10.06
C ARG A 28 8.45 -3.44 10.58
N HIS A 29 8.26 -4.40 9.67
CA HIS A 29 7.92 -5.76 10.05
C HIS A 29 9.05 -6.71 9.67
N SER A 30 9.55 -7.47 10.63
CA SER A 30 10.50 -8.54 10.39
C SER A 30 9.74 -9.85 10.28
N ILE A 31 9.72 -10.45 9.09
CA ILE A 31 9.13 -11.77 8.85
C ILE A 31 10.28 -12.77 8.76
N SER A 32 10.27 -13.79 9.60
CA SER A 32 11.18 -14.94 9.48
C SER A 32 10.52 -16.04 8.65
N PHE A 33 11.22 -16.54 7.63
CA PHE A 33 10.80 -17.69 6.84
C PHE A 33 11.92 -18.73 6.84
N GLY A 34 11.83 -19.71 7.75
CA GLY A 34 12.95 -20.60 8.05
C GLY A 34 14.12 -19.84 8.71
N GLU A 35 15.34 -19.99 8.19
CA GLU A 35 16.53 -19.27 8.66
C GLU A 35 16.68 -17.85 8.07
N LEU A 36 15.82 -17.47 7.12
CA LEU A 36 15.89 -16.18 6.45
C LEU A 36 15.04 -15.14 7.20
N ILE A 37 15.67 -14.03 7.59
CA ILE A 37 14.99 -12.88 8.20
C ILE A 37 14.79 -11.80 7.14
N PHE A 38 13.53 -11.54 6.78
CA PHE A 38 13.15 -10.48 5.86
C PHE A 38 12.67 -9.27 6.65
N SER A 39 13.34 -8.13 6.47
CA SER A 39 12.84 -6.84 6.94
C SER A 39 12.02 -6.19 5.84
N VAL A 40 10.72 -6.12 6.09
CA VAL A 40 9.70 -5.52 5.23
C VAL A 40 9.34 -4.13 5.74
N ARG A 41 9.23 -3.17 4.84
CA ARG A 41 8.58 -1.86 5.09
C ARG A 41 7.50 -1.63 4.05
N GLY A 42 6.42 -0.99 4.46
CA GLY A 42 5.26 -0.74 3.59
C GLY A 42 4.48 -2.03 3.34
N LEU A 43 3.35 -2.21 4.02
CA LEU A 43 2.32 -3.16 3.58
C LEU A 43 1.54 -2.51 2.42
N PRO A 44 0.83 -3.26 1.57
CA PRO A 44 0.73 -4.72 1.50
C PRO A 44 1.91 -5.44 0.82
N LEU A 45 2.73 -4.77 0.01
CA LEU A 45 3.81 -5.44 -0.73
C LEU A 45 5.17 -5.15 -0.12
N PRO A 46 5.85 -6.19 0.39
CA PRO A 46 7.07 -5.99 1.13
C PRO A 46 8.16 -5.33 0.29
N ILE A 47 8.60 -4.13 0.68
CA ILE A 47 9.89 -3.62 0.21
C ILE A 47 10.96 -4.42 0.95
N GLU A 48 11.50 -5.45 0.29
CA GLU A 48 12.64 -6.21 0.79
C GLU A 48 13.84 -5.28 0.93
N THR A 49 14.24 -5.03 2.18
CA THR A 49 15.46 -4.26 2.48
C THR A 49 16.72 -5.14 2.56
N SER A 50 16.57 -6.46 2.41
CA SER A 50 17.70 -7.39 2.34
C SER A 50 18.39 -7.33 0.96
N ASP A 51 19.66 -7.74 0.92
CA ASP A 51 20.60 -7.71 -0.22
C ASP A 51 20.08 -8.32 -1.55
N PHE A 52 18.91 -8.97 -1.53
CA PHE A 52 18.20 -9.49 -2.70
C PHE A 52 17.78 -8.41 -3.71
N SER A 53 17.45 -7.20 -3.24
CA SER A 53 17.04 -6.07 -4.10
C SER A 53 18.14 -5.62 -5.07
N TRP A 54 19.41 -5.77 -4.68
CA TRP A 54 20.57 -5.43 -5.52
C TRP A 54 20.85 -6.48 -6.60
N ARG A 55 20.42 -7.74 -6.40
CA ARG A 55 20.71 -8.86 -7.33
C ARG A 55 19.66 -9.10 -8.41
N TYR A 56 18.39 -8.74 -8.18
CA TYR A 56 17.28 -9.09 -9.10
C TYR A 56 16.61 -7.90 -9.81
N GLY A 57 17.20 -6.72 -9.72
CA GLY A 57 16.95 -5.63 -10.65
C GLY A 57 15.73 -4.75 -10.36
N HIS A 58 15.90 -3.48 -10.73
CA HIS A 58 14.90 -2.40 -10.68
C HIS A 58 13.48 -2.70 -11.18
N PRO A 59 13.22 -3.52 -12.23
CA PRO A 59 11.85 -3.67 -12.74
C PRO A 59 10.88 -4.34 -11.76
N ARG A 60 11.36 -5.26 -10.92
CA ARG A 60 10.51 -5.93 -9.92
C ARG A 60 10.07 -4.98 -8.82
N LEU A 61 10.96 -4.07 -8.40
CA LEU A 61 10.64 -3.03 -7.41
C LEU A 61 9.60 -2.04 -7.93
N ILE A 62 9.68 -1.66 -9.20
CA ILE A 62 8.69 -0.77 -9.84
C ILE A 62 7.32 -1.44 -9.89
N LEU A 63 7.25 -2.72 -10.26
CA LEU A 63 6.00 -3.47 -10.29
C LEU A 63 5.38 -3.59 -8.88
N CYS A 64 6.19 -3.88 -7.86
CA CYS A 64 5.76 -3.90 -6.47
C CYS A 64 5.21 -2.53 -6.04
N LEU A 65 5.92 -1.44 -6.34
CA LEU A 65 5.46 -0.06 -6.04
C LEU A 65 4.12 0.27 -6.71
N ILE A 66 3.92 -0.12 -7.96
CA ILE A 66 2.65 0.13 -8.69
C ILE A 66 1.50 -0.61 -8.01
N ILE A 67 1.68 -1.89 -7.67
CA ILE A 67 0.63 -2.69 -7.03
C ILE A 67 0.34 -2.14 -5.62
N ASP A 68 1.37 -1.73 -4.88
CA ASP A 68 1.23 -1.13 -3.55
C ASP A 68 0.41 0.17 -3.62
N LEU A 69 0.73 1.04 -4.58
CA LEU A 69 0.02 2.29 -4.81
C LEU A 69 -1.44 2.07 -5.20
N LEU A 70 -1.72 1.09 -6.06
CA LEU A 70 -3.08 0.72 -6.43
C LEU A 70 -3.86 0.19 -5.22
N PHE A 71 -3.25 -0.69 -4.42
CA PHE A 71 -3.91 -1.25 -3.24
C PHE A 71 -4.26 -0.18 -2.20
N TRP A 72 -3.32 0.71 -1.89
CA TRP A 72 -3.57 1.82 -0.96
C TRP A 72 -4.67 2.76 -1.46
N TYR A 73 -4.73 2.99 -2.78
CA TYR A 73 -5.82 3.75 -3.37
C TYR A 73 -7.18 3.04 -3.21
N PHE A 74 -7.23 1.72 -3.43
CA PHE A 74 -8.44 0.93 -3.21
C PHE A 74 -8.89 0.95 -1.75
N ILE A 75 -7.98 0.80 -0.79
CA ILE A 75 -8.30 0.93 0.65
C ILE A 75 -8.86 2.32 0.95
N SER A 76 -8.24 3.38 0.43
CA SER A 76 -8.71 4.75 0.64
C SER A 76 -10.12 4.97 0.11
N CYS A 77 -10.44 4.38 -1.05
CA CYS A 77 -11.79 4.40 -1.61
C CYS A 77 -12.78 3.60 -0.75
N LEU A 78 -12.37 2.43 -0.26
CA LEU A 78 -13.19 1.56 0.58
C LEU A 78 -13.51 2.21 1.94
N ILE A 79 -12.54 2.86 2.57
CA ILE A 79 -12.73 3.63 3.82
C ILE A 79 -13.79 4.71 3.62
N LEU A 80 -13.68 5.51 2.56
CA LEU A 80 -14.67 6.55 2.28
C LEU A 80 -16.05 5.98 1.97
N TYR A 81 -16.11 4.85 1.28
CA TYR A 81 -17.38 4.18 1.01
C TYR A 81 -18.05 3.68 2.30
N VAL A 82 -17.30 3.00 3.17
CA VAL A 82 -17.79 2.55 4.48
C VAL A 82 -18.23 3.74 5.33
N TYR A 83 -17.43 4.80 5.40
CA TYR A 83 -17.76 6.02 6.13
C TYR A 83 -19.06 6.66 5.64
N ASN A 84 -19.23 6.82 4.32
CA ASN A 84 -20.46 7.36 3.73
C ASN A 84 -21.67 6.45 3.97
N LYS A 85 -21.46 5.12 4.05
CA LYS A 85 -22.52 4.16 4.33
C LYS A 85 -22.94 4.15 5.80
N LEU A 86 -22.00 4.32 6.73
CA LEU A 86 -22.28 4.40 8.17
C LEU A 86 -22.89 5.74 8.59
N LYS A 87 -22.58 6.82 7.87
CA LYS A 87 -23.16 8.15 8.13
C LYS A 87 -24.63 8.25 7.69
N LYS A 88 -25.13 7.29 6.92
CA LYS A 88 -26.48 7.27 6.36
C LYS A 88 -27.35 6.27 7.10
#